data_AF-A0A953IQD1-F1
#
_entry.id   AF-A0A953IQD1-F1
#
_cell.length_a   1.000
_cell.length_b   1.000
_cell.length_c   1.000
_cell.angle_alpha   90.00
_cell.angle_beta   90.00
_cell.angle_gamma   90.00
#
_symmetry.space_group_name_H-M   'P 1'
#
loop_
_entity.id
_entity.type
_entity.pdbx_description
1 polymer ?
#
loop_
_entity_poly.entity_id
_entity_poly.type
_entity_poly.pdbx_seq_one_letter_code
_entity_poly.pdbx_strand_id
1 'polypeptide(L)'
;MKPTRRNFLAAALAACAAPLFAQQAPALLPPSKGRRAVVVGGGWGGLSAARHLRALAPELEVVLLERNPSFFSMPLSNKWLAGLVDDKLLTHDYRAAARAYGYAFLQAEATAIDRDARRVHTAAGTLDYDWLVLAVGIRHDYAAWFGDDGRAADAARQRFFCAYTPGGEFRALKAKLDAFKGGDLVMTIPPPPFRCQPAPYERALVIAHLFKTRAVPGRLTLLDPNPPPQRFADVFEEQYKDQVTVLPHARIKSVDPFAKTLSTEFDDLRFDDALLMPPQQAGDLAWQAGLIGRDAQGKPTGWAAQDPLHLNAAGDERVFLVGDLIDRASPLFGHYPKSGHLAARLGRIAAQEIAARSRGQAPETLLPESSCFVTTRLSPQESLRIGTHYRIRGDGMIVQTTKQDADFNPRGEDVDWAKGMFAELFG
;
A
#
# COMPACT_ATOMS: atom_id res chain seq x y z
N MET A 1 -23.82 -63.32 37.45
CA MET A 1 -22.61 -62.46 37.58
C MET A 1 -23.05 -61.02 37.77
N LYS A 2 -22.63 -60.38 38.86
CA LYS A 2 -22.94 -58.96 39.15
C LYS A 2 -22.16 -58.06 38.17
N PRO A 3 -22.77 -57.04 37.55
CA PRO A 3 -22.02 -56.04 36.79
C PRO A 3 -21.19 -55.21 37.78
N THR A 4 -19.88 -55.18 37.56
CA THR A 4 -18.91 -54.43 38.35
C THR A 4 -18.99 -52.93 38.07
N ARG A 5 -18.76 -52.11 39.12
CA ARG A 5 -18.79 -50.64 39.19
C ARG A 5 -17.89 -49.86 38.19
N ARG A 6 -17.30 -50.51 37.19
CA ARG A 6 -16.39 -49.90 36.21
C ARG A 6 -17.05 -49.41 34.91
N ASN A 7 -18.31 -49.77 34.65
CA ASN A 7 -19.04 -49.31 33.45
C ASN A 7 -19.95 -48.09 33.68
N PHE A 8 -19.94 -47.48 34.87
CA PHE A 8 -20.74 -46.28 35.17
C PHE A 8 -19.95 -44.96 35.09
N LEU A 9 -18.63 -45.01 34.84
CA LEU A 9 -17.79 -43.81 34.71
C LEU A 9 -17.41 -43.45 33.26
N ALA A 10 -17.78 -44.28 32.28
CA ALA A 10 -17.53 -43.99 30.85
C ALA A 10 -18.69 -43.24 30.16
N ALA A 11 -19.82 -43.04 30.84
CA ALA A 11 -21.02 -42.40 30.29
C ALA A 11 -21.26 -40.96 30.79
N ALA A 12 -20.32 -40.38 31.55
CA ALA A 12 -20.48 -39.05 32.17
C ALA A 12 -19.52 -37.96 31.63
N LEU A 13 -18.74 -38.24 30.58
CA LEU A 13 -17.85 -37.26 29.93
C LEU A 13 -18.31 -36.84 28.52
N ALA A 14 -19.49 -37.26 28.08
CA ALA A 14 -20.11 -36.80 26.83
C ALA A 14 -21.10 -35.64 27.07
N ALA A 15 -20.86 -34.80 28.08
CA ALA A 15 -21.61 -33.57 28.30
C ALA A 15 -20.92 -32.42 27.56
N CYS A 16 -21.38 -32.20 26.32
CA CYS A 16 -21.42 -30.92 25.64
C CYS A 16 -20.21 -29.99 25.84
N ALA A 17 -19.11 -30.24 25.12
CA ALA A 17 -18.35 -29.12 24.57
C ALA A 17 -19.17 -28.52 23.42
N ALA A 18 -20.32 -27.92 23.74
CA ALA A 18 -20.87 -26.88 22.88
C ALA A 18 -19.78 -25.81 22.81
N PRO A 19 -19.42 -25.30 21.61
CA PRO A 19 -18.47 -24.20 21.53
C PRO A 19 -19.00 -23.09 22.42
N LEU A 20 -18.26 -22.77 23.47
CA LEU A 20 -18.50 -21.64 24.36
C LEU A 20 -18.60 -20.42 23.48
N PHE A 21 -19.85 -20.04 23.19
CA PHE A 21 -20.28 -18.81 22.56
C PHE A 21 -19.33 -18.29 21.47
N ALA A 22 -19.63 -18.66 20.22
CA ALA A 22 -19.65 -17.62 19.19
C ALA A 22 -20.66 -16.55 19.65
N GLN A 23 -20.27 -15.68 20.58
CA GLN A 23 -20.94 -14.41 20.75
C GLN A 23 -20.86 -13.78 19.37
N GLN A 24 -22.00 -13.74 18.68
CA GLN A 24 -22.12 -13.03 17.42
C GLN A 24 -21.67 -11.60 17.72
N ALA A 25 -20.47 -11.24 17.25
CA ALA A 25 -19.98 -9.90 17.39
C ALA A 25 -21.07 -8.95 16.87
N PRO A 26 -21.41 -7.89 17.61
CA PRO A 26 -22.53 -7.04 17.26
C PRO A 26 -22.30 -6.42 15.88
N ALA A 27 -23.38 -6.18 15.13
CA ALA A 27 -23.28 -5.45 13.88
C ALA A 27 -22.85 -4.00 14.15
N LEU A 28 -21.90 -3.49 13.36
CA LEU A 28 -21.38 -2.11 13.50
C LEU A 28 -22.39 -1.04 13.05
N LEU A 29 -23.31 -1.42 12.17
CA LEU A 29 -24.36 -0.58 11.66
C LEU A 29 -25.70 -1.31 11.82
N PRO A 30 -26.82 -0.58 11.94
CA PRO A 30 -28.14 -1.19 11.86
C PRO A 30 -28.30 -1.96 10.54
N PRO A 31 -29.26 -2.90 10.48
CA PRO A 31 -29.60 -3.59 9.25
C PRO A 31 -29.82 -2.59 8.11
N SER A 32 -29.18 -2.85 6.97
CA SER A 32 -29.34 -1.98 5.81
C SER A 32 -30.78 -2.00 5.31
N LYS A 33 -31.26 -0.86 4.80
CA LYS A 33 -32.52 -0.80 4.05
C LYS A 33 -32.36 -1.21 2.58
N GLY A 34 -31.13 -1.46 2.14
CA GLY A 34 -30.81 -1.85 0.76
C GLY A 34 -29.63 -2.81 0.72
N ARG A 35 -29.05 -3.01 -0.47
CA ARG A 35 -27.79 -3.76 -0.60
C ARG A 35 -26.62 -2.90 -0.17
N ARG A 36 -25.59 -3.52 0.41
CA ARG A 36 -24.43 -2.82 0.97
C ARG A 36 -23.15 -3.08 0.19
N ALA A 37 -22.45 -2.00 -0.16
CA ALA A 37 -21.08 -2.05 -0.66
C ALA A 37 -20.13 -1.58 0.44
N VAL A 38 -19.23 -2.46 0.89
CA VAL A 38 -18.22 -2.16 1.90
C VAL A 38 -16.88 -1.94 1.22
N VAL A 39 -16.21 -0.84 1.55
CA VAL A 39 -14.86 -0.51 1.10
C VAL A 39 -13.92 -0.58 2.30
N VAL A 40 -12.90 -1.43 2.24
CA VAL A 40 -11.90 -1.59 3.31
C VAL A 40 -10.57 -0.97 2.89
N GLY A 41 -10.18 0.08 3.59
CA GLY A 41 -8.96 0.86 3.34
C GLY A 41 -9.26 2.22 2.70
N GLY A 42 -9.05 3.31 3.44
CA GLY A 42 -9.24 4.70 3.04
C GLY A 42 -8.05 5.30 2.29
N GLY A 43 -7.31 4.50 1.52
CA GLY A 43 -6.28 5.01 0.61
C GLY A 43 -6.85 5.61 -0.67
N TRP A 44 -5.98 5.95 -1.62
CA TRP A 44 -6.34 6.47 -2.95
C TRP A 44 -7.43 5.64 -3.65
N GLY A 45 -7.30 4.31 -3.64
CA GLY A 45 -8.25 3.40 -4.28
C GLY A 45 -9.59 3.32 -3.55
N GLY A 46 -9.60 3.18 -2.22
CA GLY A 46 -10.84 3.05 -1.48
C GLY A 46 -11.64 4.35 -1.38
N LEU A 47 -10.99 5.50 -1.22
CA LEU A 47 -11.65 6.81 -1.30
C LEU A 47 -12.32 7.01 -2.66
N SER A 48 -11.60 6.70 -3.74
CA SER A 48 -12.14 6.78 -5.10
C SER A 48 -13.33 5.83 -5.27
N ALA A 49 -13.20 4.57 -4.83
CA ALA A 49 -14.29 3.61 -4.91
C ALA A 49 -15.53 4.07 -4.13
N ALA A 50 -15.37 4.51 -2.88
CA ALA A 50 -16.48 4.96 -2.05
C ALA A 50 -17.23 6.15 -2.65
N ARG A 51 -16.49 7.18 -3.12
CA ARG A 51 -17.08 8.33 -3.81
C ARG A 51 -17.86 7.90 -5.06
N HIS A 52 -17.23 7.13 -5.94
CA HIS A 52 -17.82 6.78 -7.23
C HIS A 52 -18.98 5.79 -7.09
N LEU A 53 -18.91 4.84 -6.15
CA LEU A 53 -20.03 3.95 -5.83
C LEU A 53 -21.25 4.76 -5.42
N ARG A 54 -21.04 5.77 -4.57
CA ARG A 54 -22.14 6.60 -4.07
C ARG A 54 -22.77 7.47 -5.17
N ALA A 55 -21.98 7.91 -6.14
CA ALA A 55 -22.46 8.64 -7.31
C ALA A 55 -23.15 7.74 -8.35
N LEU A 56 -22.62 6.54 -8.61
CA LEU A 56 -23.05 5.65 -9.71
C LEU A 56 -24.12 4.64 -9.31
N ALA A 57 -24.26 4.36 -8.02
CA ALA A 57 -25.22 3.42 -7.45
C ALA A 57 -25.88 4.04 -6.19
N PRO A 58 -26.66 5.13 -6.34
CA PRO A 58 -27.31 5.81 -5.23
C PRO A 58 -28.26 4.91 -4.40
N GLU A 59 -28.66 3.75 -4.93
CA GLU A 59 -29.43 2.71 -4.26
C GLU A 59 -28.64 1.86 -3.26
N LEU A 60 -27.31 1.82 -3.35
CA LEU A 60 -26.46 1.04 -2.44
C LEU A 60 -26.12 1.83 -1.19
N GLU A 61 -26.15 1.17 -0.03
CA GLU A 61 -25.49 1.70 1.17
C GLU A 61 -23.98 1.52 1.02
N VAL A 62 -23.24 2.62 0.92
CA VAL A 62 -21.78 2.60 0.77
C VAL A 62 -21.13 2.91 2.11
N VAL A 63 -20.26 2.01 2.57
CA VAL A 63 -19.55 2.14 3.85
C VAL A 63 -18.05 2.05 3.61
N LEU A 64 -17.29 3.10 3.95
CA LEU A 64 -15.83 3.11 3.96
C LEU A 64 -15.31 2.83 5.38
N LEU A 65 -14.48 1.81 5.51
CA LEU A 65 -13.82 1.39 6.75
C LEU A 65 -12.32 1.70 6.68
N GLU A 66 -11.80 2.48 7.63
CA GLU A 66 -10.37 2.85 7.69
C GLU A 66 -9.91 3.00 9.14
N ARG A 67 -8.70 2.54 9.44
CA ARG A 67 -8.13 2.60 10.80
C ARG A 67 -7.69 4.01 11.20
N ASN A 68 -7.12 4.74 10.24
CA ASN A 68 -6.51 6.04 10.49
C ASN A 68 -7.57 7.15 10.64
N PRO A 69 -7.35 8.11 11.55
CA PRO A 69 -8.31 9.20 11.77
C PRO A 69 -8.33 10.22 10.61
N SER A 70 -7.26 10.27 9.82
CA SER A 70 -7.09 11.20 8.71
C SER A 70 -6.28 10.54 7.59
N PHE A 71 -6.55 10.96 6.35
CA PHE A 71 -5.71 10.61 5.22
C PHE A 71 -4.42 11.42 5.25
N PHE A 72 -3.30 10.79 4.89
CA PHE A 72 -2.03 11.47 4.61
C PHE A 72 -1.50 11.03 3.25
N SER A 73 -1.27 12.00 2.36
CA SER A 73 -0.75 11.75 1.02
C SER A 73 0.72 11.33 1.04
N MET A 74 1.00 10.11 0.59
CA MET A 74 2.37 9.69 0.30
C MET A 74 2.95 10.37 -0.95
N PRO A 75 2.20 10.60 -2.04
CA PRO A 75 2.63 11.54 -3.08
C PRO A 75 2.93 12.92 -2.48
N LEU A 76 4.02 13.56 -2.93
CA LEU A 76 4.59 14.80 -2.39
C LEU A 76 5.16 14.71 -0.96
N SER A 77 5.09 13.56 -0.28
CA SER A 77 5.66 13.43 1.07
C SER A 77 7.18 13.64 1.13
N ASN A 78 7.92 13.30 0.06
CA ASN A 78 9.36 13.60 -0.04
C ASN A 78 9.62 15.12 -0.09
N LYS A 79 8.80 15.89 -0.81
CA LYS A 79 8.84 17.37 -0.79
C LYS A 79 8.52 17.91 0.60
N TRP A 80 7.57 17.30 1.30
CA TRP A 80 7.24 17.67 2.68
C TRP A 80 8.38 17.35 3.67
N LEU A 81 9.09 16.23 3.49
CA LEU A 81 10.30 15.91 4.24
C LEU A 81 11.37 17.01 4.03
N ALA A 82 11.53 17.47 2.78
CA ALA A 82 12.42 18.58 2.43
C ALA A 82 11.92 19.97 2.87
N GLY A 83 10.69 20.10 3.38
CA GLY A 83 10.10 21.39 3.76
C GLY A 83 9.63 22.26 2.58
N LEU A 84 9.45 21.66 1.40
CA LEU A 84 9.01 22.36 0.18
C LEU A 84 7.49 22.47 0.05
N VAL A 85 6.73 21.68 0.82
CA VAL A 85 5.27 21.76 0.90
C VAL A 85 4.82 21.55 2.35
N ASP A 86 3.64 22.09 2.69
CA ASP A 86 3.08 22.04 4.04
C ASP A 86 2.32 20.74 4.35
N ASP A 87 2.26 20.36 5.63
CA ASP A 87 1.47 19.21 6.11
C ASP A 87 -0.02 19.34 5.73
N LYS A 88 -0.55 20.57 5.73
CA LYS A 88 -1.95 20.88 5.36
C LYS A 88 -2.28 20.50 3.92
N LEU A 89 -1.28 20.44 3.02
CA LEU A 89 -1.49 20.00 1.64
C LEU A 89 -1.72 18.50 1.56
N LEU A 90 -1.17 17.71 2.50
CA LEU A 90 -1.14 16.26 2.43
C LEU A 90 -2.15 15.60 3.36
N THR A 91 -2.61 16.29 4.41
CA THR A 91 -3.53 15.77 5.42
C THR A 91 -4.98 16.12 5.10
N HIS A 92 -5.86 15.13 5.03
CA HIS A 92 -7.29 15.33 4.74
C HIS A 92 -8.22 14.57 5.71
N ASP A 93 -9.38 15.15 6.00
CA ASP A 93 -10.40 14.57 6.89
C ASP A 93 -11.33 13.61 6.13
N TYR A 94 -11.34 12.34 6.54
CA TYR A 94 -12.25 11.33 6.00
C TYR A 94 -13.73 11.67 6.24
N ARG A 95 -14.06 12.29 7.38
CA ARG A 95 -15.45 12.64 7.70
C ARG A 95 -15.96 13.76 6.80
N ALA A 96 -15.09 14.71 6.43
CA ALA A 96 -15.41 15.75 5.46
C ALA A 96 -15.74 15.14 4.09
N ALA A 97 -14.89 14.25 3.58
CA ALA A 97 -15.16 13.55 2.31
C ALA A 97 -16.46 12.73 2.35
N ALA A 98 -16.69 11.99 3.44
CA ALA A 98 -17.90 11.20 3.63
C ALA A 98 -19.17 12.06 3.60
N ARG A 99 -19.15 13.23 4.28
CA ARG A 99 -20.25 14.20 4.22
C ARG A 99 -20.43 14.79 2.83
N ALA A 100 -19.34 15.15 2.15
CA ALA A 100 -19.37 15.76 0.83
C ALA A 100 -20.01 14.83 -0.23
N TYR A 101 -19.73 13.53 -0.16
CA TYR A 101 -20.24 12.56 -1.15
C TYR A 101 -21.40 11.69 -0.66
N GLY A 102 -21.74 11.72 0.62
CA GLY A 102 -22.90 11.03 1.17
C GLY A 102 -22.73 9.51 1.36
N TYR A 103 -21.50 9.03 1.61
CA TYR A 103 -21.24 7.66 2.05
C TYR A 103 -21.00 7.61 3.57
N ALA A 104 -21.16 6.44 4.19
CA ALA A 104 -20.86 6.26 5.60
C ALA A 104 -19.35 6.03 5.81
N PHE A 105 -18.74 6.74 6.76
CA PHE A 105 -17.36 6.49 7.18
C PHE A 105 -17.33 5.90 8.58
N LEU A 106 -16.66 4.75 8.71
CA LEU A 106 -16.40 4.08 9.96
C LEU A 106 -14.90 4.05 10.21
N GLN A 107 -14.48 4.73 11.27
CA GLN A 107 -13.09 4.64 11.73
C GLN A 107 -12.92 3.37 12.56
N ALA A 108 -12.50 2.27 11.93
CA ALA A 108 -12.19 1.03 12.60
C ALA A 108 -11.21 0.18 11.77
N GLU A 109 -10.47 -0.67 12.46
CA GLU A 109 -9.57 -1.62 11.83
C GLU A 109 -10.30 -2.91 11.48
N ALA A 110 -10.30 -3.27 10.19
CA ALA A 110 -10.68 -4.60 9.76
C ALA A 110 -9.59 -5.60 10.17
N THR A 111 -10.01 -6.67 10.85
CA THR A 111 -9.14 -7.72 11.38
C THR A 111 -9.27 -9.05 10.65
N ALA A 112 -10.37 -9.26 9.93
CA ALA A 112 -10.58 -10.42 9.05
C ALA A 112 -11.68 -10.15 8.02
N ILE A 113 -11.67 -10.92 6.93
CA ILE A 113 -12.74 -10.96 5.93
C ILE A 113 -13.23 -12.41 5.84
N ASP A 114 -14.49 -12.63 6.19
CA ASP A 114 -15.19 -13.89 5.97
C ASP A 114 -15.96 -13.78 4.65
N ARG A 115 -15.42 -14.42 3.60
CA ARG A 115 -15.99 -14.34 2.24
C ARG A 115 -17.24 -15.18 2.08
N ASP A 116 -17.32 -16.29 2.80
CA ASP A 116 -18.46 -17.21 2.75
C ASP A 116 -19.69 -16.58 3.41
N ALA A 117 -19.50 -15.98 4.59
CA ALA A 117 -20.55 -15.23 5.28
C ALA A 117 -20.76 -13.82 4.71
N ARG A 118 -19.89 -13.36 3.80
CA ARG A 118 -19.85 -12.00 3.24
C ARG A 118 -19.81 -10.93 4.32
N ARG A 119 -18.79 -11.01 5.17
CA ARG A 119 -18.67 -10.23 6.40
C ARG A 119 -17.24 -9.72 6.63
N VAL A 120 -17.14 -8.46 7.04
CA VAL A 120 -15.90 -7.85 7.54
C VAL A 120 -15.94 -7.88 9.07
N HIS A 121 -14.84 -8.30 9.69
CA HIS A 121 -14.67 -8.33 11.14
C HIS A 121 -13.81 -7.16 11.59
N THR A 122 -14.17 -6.58 12.74
CA THR A 122 -13.39 -5.56 13.45
C THR A 122 -13.41 -5.88 14.94
N ALA A 123 -12.56 -5.21 15.73
CA ALA A 123 -12.61 -5.31 17.18
C ALA A 123 -13.93 -4.80 17.79
N ALA A 124 -14.65 -3.91 17.09
CA ALA A 124 -15.89 -3.31 17.58
C ALA A 124 -17.16 -4.04 17.13
N GLY A 125 -17.05 -5.03 16.24
CA GLY A 125 -18.20 -5.68 15.63
C GLY A 125 -17.98 -6.09 14.19
N THR A 126 -19.06 -6.49 13.52
CA THR A 126 -19.02 -6.98 12.13
C THR A 126 -19.82 -6.12 11.16
N LEU A 127 -19.47 -6.19 9.88
CA LEU A 127 -20.16 -5.50 8.80
C LEU A 127 -20.41 -6.44 7.63
N ASP A 128 -21.67 -6.79 7.39
CA ASP A 128 -22.08 -7.62 6.25
C ASP A 128 -22.03 -6.83 4.95
N TYR A 129 -21.83 -7.52 3.83
CA TYR A 129 -21.76 -6.89 2.52
C TYR A 129 -22.43 -7.71 1.41
N ASP A 130 -22.91 -7.03 0.37
CA ASP A 130 -23.26 -7.63 -0.91
C ASP A 130 -22.11 -7.53 -1.91
N TRP A 131 -21.31 -6.48 -1.76
CA TRP A 131 -20.10 -6.17 -2.53
C TRP A 131 -18.99 -5.69 -1.58
N LEU A 132 -17.77 -6.16 -1.81
CA LEU A 132 -16.58 -5.75 -1.06
C LEU A 132 -15.56 -5.13 -2.01
N VAL A 133 -15.01 -3.97 -1.66
CA VAL A 133 -13.80 -3.42 -2.29
C VAL A 133 -12.67 -3.48 -1.27
N LEU A 134 -11.62 -4.23 -1.57
CA LEU A 134 -10.44 -4.36 -0.73
C LEU A 134 -9.31 -3.47 -1.29
N ALA A 135 -8.97 -2.42 -0.55
CA ALA A 135 -8.01 -1.37 -0.93
C ALA A 135 -6.89 -1.22 0.12
N VAL A 136 -6.37 -2.35 0.61
CA VAL A 136 -5.49 -2.42 1.80
C VAL A 136 -4.01 -2.14 1.53
N GLY A 137 -3.66 -1.85 0.28
CA GLY A 137 -2.30 -1.49 -0.12
C GLY A 137 -1.29 -2.63 0.09
N ILE A 138 -0.11 -2.27 0.61
CA ILE A 138 1.03 -3.18 0.79
C ILE A 138 1.27 -3.51 2.27
N ARG A 139 1.92 -4.65 2.51
CA ARG A 139 2.67 -4.93 3.73
C ARG A 139 4.16 -5.02 3.43
N HIS A 140 4.97 -4.88 4.47
CA HIS A 140 6.40 -5.16 4.43
C HIS A 140 6.67 -6.62 4.80
N ASP A 141 7.34 -7.35 3.91
CA ASP A 141 7.76 -8.73 4.13
C ASP A 141 9.11 -8.78 4.87
N TYR A 142 9.04 -8.52 6.18
CA TYR A 142 10.21 -8.63 7.07
C TYR A 142 10.73 -10.07 7.17
N ALA A 143 9.90 -11.09 6.93
CA ALA A 143 10.31 -12.49 6.98
C ALA A 143 11.40 -12.80 5.93
N ALA A 144 11.45 -12.03 4.84
CA ALA A 144 12.51 -12.12 3.84
C ALA A 144 13.94 -11.90 4.40
N TRP A 145 14.08 -11.20 5.54
CA TRP A 145 15.38 -10.95 6.18
C TRP A 145 15.53 -11.64 7.54
N PHE A 146 14.41 -11.86 8.24
CA PHE A 146 14.41 -12.32 9.64
C PHE A 146 13.87 -13.74 9.82
N GLY A 147 13.28 -14.34 8.78
CA GLY A 147 12.58 -15.61 8.91
C GLY A 147 11.52 -15.54 10.03
N ASP A 148 11.62 -16.45 10.99
CA ASP A 148 10.72 -16.54 12.14
C ASP A 148 11.17 -15.69 13.35
N ASP A 149 12.26 -14.92 13.25
CA ASP A 149 12.71 -14.02 14.32
C ASP A 149 11.84 -12.75 14.39
N GLY A 150 10.67 -12.90 15.02
CA GLY A 150 9.74 -11.80 15.25
C GLY A 150 10.33 -10.67 16.10
N ARG A 151 11.25 -10.98 17.04
CA ARG A 151 11.86 -9.97 17.90
C ARG A 151 12.77 -9.04 17.09
N ALA A 152 13.60 -9.60 16.22
CA ALA A 152 14.44 -8.80 15.32
C ALA A 152 13.60 -8.03 14.30
N ALA A 153 12.59 -8.67 13.69
CA ALA A 153 11.69 -8.01 12.75
C ALA A 153 10.97 -6.80 13.38
N ASP A 154 10.45 -6.94 14.61
CA ASP A 154 9.78 -5.87 15.32
C ASP A 154 10.76 -4.74 15.70
N ALA A 155 11.96 -5.08 16.17
CA ALA A 155 12.99 -4.09 16.46
C ALA A 155 13.38 -3.28 15.20
N ALA A 156 13.51 -3.95 14.05
CA ALA A 156 13.78 -3.29 12.77
C ALA A 156 12.62 -2.38 12.37
N ARG A 157 11.38 -2.86 12.44
CA ARG A 157 10.17 -2.09 12.12
C ARG A 157 10.03 -0.84 12.99
N GLN A 158 10.34 -0.93 14.28
CA GLN A 158 10.16 0.20 15.20
C GLN A 158 11.28 1.25 15.10
N ARG A 159 12.53 0.82 14.86
CA ARG A 159 13.71 1.71 14.92
C ARG A 159 14.15 2.23 13.56
N PHE A 160 13.98 1.42 12.53
CA PHE A 160 14.52 1.65 11.19
C PHE A 160 13.42 1.63 10.10
N PHE A 161 12.21 2.05 10.46
CA PHE A 161 11.08 2.16 9.54
C PHE A 161 11.40 3.04 8.34
N CYS A 162 10.79 2.73 7.20
CA CYS A 162 10.96 3.49 5.98
C CYS A 162 9.79 4.39 5.63
N ALA A 163 8.71 4.53 6.42
CA ALA A 163 7.59 5.39 6.05
C ALA A 163 7.06 5.11 4.62
N TYR A 164 6.62 3.87 4.41
CA TYR A 164 5.94 3.42 3.18
C TYR A 164 4.50 2.98 3.43
N THR A 165 4.07 3.00 4.69
CA THR A 165 2.69 2.78 5.08
C THR A 165 2.09 4.10 5.62
N PRO A 166 0.80 4.37 5.34
CA PRO A 166 0.14 5.55 5.89
C PRO A 166 0.04 5.45 7.42
N GLY A 167 0.16 6.58 8.12
CA GLY A 167 0.10 6.65 9.58
C GLY A 167 1.19 7.55 10.17
N GLY A 168 1.64 7.20 11.38
CA GLY A 168 2.64 7.99 12.13
C GLY A 168 4.06 7.95 11.56
N GLU A 169 4.39 7.00 10.68
CA GLU A 169 5.76 6.78 10.21
C GLU A 169 6.36 7.99 9.49
N PHE A 170 5.58 8.73 8.69
CA PHE A 170 6.10 9.92 7.98
C PHE A 170 6.51 11.03 8.94
N ARG A 171 5.70 11.28 9.98
CA ARG A 171 6.01 12.27 11.02
C ARG A 171 7.21 11.84 11.85
N ALA A 172 7.29 10.56 12.19
CA ALA A 172 8.45 10.00 12.86
C ALA A 172 9.72 10.10 11.99
N LEU A 173 9.61 9.88 10.67
CA LEU A 173 10.72 10.00 9.73
C LEU A 173 11.20 11.44 9.61
N LYS A 174 10.29 12.41 9.50
CA LYS A 174 10.66 13.82 9.48
C LYS A 174 11.41 14.22 10.75
N ALA A 175 10.88 13.87 11.92
CA ALA A 175 11.54 14.13 13.20
C ALA A 175 12.92 13.46 13.28
N LYS A 176 13.05 12.21 12.81
CA LYS A 176 14.33 11.48 12.73
C LYS A 176 15.35 12.22 11.87
N LEU A 177 14.97 12.67 10.67
CA LEU A 177 15.87 13.41 9.78
C LEU A 177 16.21 14.82 10.30
N ASP A 178 15.27 15.50 10.97
CA ASP A 178 15.51 16.80 11.60
C ASP A 178 16.43 16.70 12.83
N ALA A 179 16.37 15.58 13.55
CA ALA A 179 17.20 15.31 14.72
C ALA A 179 18.57 14.70 14.37
N PHE A 180 18.77 14.19 13.15
CA PHE A 180 20.00 13.52 12.74
C PHE A 180 21.22 14.45 12.80
N LYS A 181 22.28 14.03 13.52
CA LYS A 181 23.47 14.85 13.79
C LYS A 181 24.71 14.46 13.00
N GLY A 182 24.64 13.40 12.20
CA GLY A 182 25.76 12.86 11.44
C GLY A 182 25.95 11.37 11.68
N GLY A 183 26.94 10.79 11.01
CA GLY A 183 27.20 9.35 11.00
C GLY A 183 26.67 8.65 9.75
N ASP A 184 26.73 7.32 9.77
CA ASP A 184 26.38 6.48 8.62
C ASP A 184 24.88 6.14 8.65
N LEU A 185 24.14 6.70 7.69
CA LEU A 185 22.75 6.37 7.45
C LEU A 185 22.67 5.36 6.29
N VAL A 186 22.03 4.22 6.51
CA VAL A 186 21.75 3.24 5.46
C VAL A 186 20.32 3.39 4.95
N MET A 187 20.11 3.32 3.63
CA MET A 187 18.78 3.11 3.06
C MET A 187 18.83 1.96 2.06
N THR A 188 17.93 1.00 2.20
CA THR A 188 17.81 -0.12 1.25
C THR A 188 16.68 0.17 0.28
N ILE A 189 16.79 -0.25 -0.98
CA ILE A 189 15.68 -0.26 -1.95
C ILE A 189 15.13 -1.70 -2.04
N PRO A 190 13.80 -1.88 -2.00
CA PRO A 190 13.22 -3.22 -2.11
C PRO A 190 13.31 -3.74 -3.56
N PRO A 191 13.37 -5.07 -3.76
CA PRO A 191 13.25 -5.63 -5.10
C PRO A 191 11.85 -5.37 -5.70
N PRO A 192 11.73 -5.20 -7.02
CA PRO A 192 10.44 -5.04 -7.69
C PRO A 192 9.59 -6.33 -7.62
N PRO A 193 8.25 -6.21 -7.64
CA PRO A 193 7.47 -4.97 -7.65
C PRO A 193 7.32 -4.34 -6.24
N PHE A 194 7.30 -3.02 -6.18
CA PHE A 194 7.04 -2.26 -4.95
C PHE A 194 6.32 -0.94 -5.24
N ARG A 195 5.70 -0.36 -4.22
CA ARG A 195 4.99 0.92 -4.26
C ARG A 195 5.90 2.04 -4.76
N CYS A 196 5.42 2.81 -5.73
CA CYS A 196 6.06 4.02 -6.25
C CYS A 196 7.57 3.86 -6.52
N GLN A 197 7.92 3.09 -7.56
CA GLN A 197 9.31 2.78 -7.94
C GLN A 197 10.33 3.94 -7.89
N PRO A 198 10.01 5.17 -8.33
CA PRO A 198 10.97 6.27 -8.25
C PRO A 198 11.13 6.91 -6.85
N ALA A 199 10.20 6.69 -5.92
CA ALA A 199 10.17 7.38 -4.63
C ALA A 199 11.38 7.11 -3.70
N PRO A 200 12.02 5.92 -3.67
CA PRO A 200 13.24 5.73 -2.89
C PRO A 200 14.40 6.62 -3.38
N TYR A 201 14.55 6.78 -4.69
CA TYR A 201 15.61 7.62 -5.25
C TYR A 201 15.35 9.11 -5.00
N GLU A 202 14.09 9.55 -5.16
CA GLU A 202 13.68 10.91 -4.77
C GLU A 202 13.93 11.15 -3.27
N ARG A 203 13.71 10.14 -2.42
CA ARG A 203 14.00 10.24 -0.99
C ARG A 203 15.49 10.31 -0.70
N ALA A 204 16.31 9.50 -1.36
CA ALA A 204 17.77 9.56 -1.23
C ALA A 204 18.27 10.97 -1.57
N LEU A 205 17.72 11.55 -2.64
CA LEU A 205 18.01 12.91 -3.07
C LEU A 205 17.57 13.96 -2.03
N VAL A 206 16.40 13.81 -1.42
CA VAL A 206 15.97 14.67 -0.30
C VAL A 206 16.92 14.55 0.89
N ILE A 207 17.28 13.34 1.32
CA ILE A 207 18.20 13.13 2.45
C ILE A 207 19.56 13.76 2.16
N ALA A 208 20.12 13.53 0.98
CA ALA A 208 21.39 14.11 0.55
C ALA A 208 21.35 15.64 0.55
N HIS A 209 20.25 16.22 0.05
CA HIS A 209 20.01 17.65 0.07
C HIS A 209 19.94 18.20 1.50
N LEU A 210 19.26 17.51 2.42
CA LEU A 210 19.20 17.90 3.83
C LEU A 210 20.58 17.83 4.48
N PHE A 211 21.37 16.78 4.22
CA PHE A 211 22.73 16.65 4.76
C PHE A 211 23.61 17.81 4.29
N LYS A 212 23.58 18.11 2.98
CA LYS A 212 24.38 19.17 2.37
C LYS A 212 23.97 20.56 2.87
N THR A 213 22.67 20.89 2.83
CA THR A 213 22.18 22.24 3.15
C THR A 213 22.22 22.58 4.64
N ARG A 214 22.10 21.57 5.52
CA ARG A 214 22.18 21.73 6.97
C ARG A 214 23.59 21.48 7.52
N ALA A 215 24.57 21.24 6.64
CA ALA A 215 25.94 20.88 7.00
C ALA A 215 26.02 19.73 8.02
N VAL A 216 25.14 18.72 7.88
CA VAL A 216 25.16 17.53 8.74
C VAL A 216 26.32 16.65 8.29
N PRO A 217 27.27 16.28 9.18
CA PRO A 217 28.40 15.43 8.85
C PRO A 217 27.96 13.95 8.76
N GLY A 218 27.10 13.64 7.80
CA GLY A 218 26.54 12.31 7.59
C GLY A 218 26.70 11.85 6.15
N ARG A 219 26.71 10.52 5.97
CA ARG A 219 26.74 9.86 4.66
C ARG A 219 25.57 8.90 4.55
N LEU A 220 24.86 8.96 3.42
CA LEU A 220 23.83 8.01 3.05
C LEU A 220 24.45 6.91 2.20
N THR A 221 24.41 5.67 2.68
CA THR A 221 24.70 4.49 1.86
C THR A 221 23.39 3.93 1.32
N LEU A 222 23.20 4.01 0.00
CA LEU A 222 22.02 3.52 -0.71
C LEU A 222 22.30 2.13 -1.29
N LEU A 223 21.66 1.10 -0.73
CA LEU A 223 21.77 -0.28 -1.23
C LEU A 223 20.62 -0.58 -2.17
N ASP A 224 20.93 -0.83 -3.44
CA ASP A 224 19.94 -1.07 -4.48
C ASP A 224 20.15 -2.46 -5.12
N PRO A 225 19.14 -3.35 -5.14
CA PRO A 225 19.26 -4.63 -5.84
C PRO A 225 19.35 -4.48 -7.37
N ASN A 226 19.19 -3.28 -7.91
CA ASN A 226 19.28 -2.91 -9.32
C ASN A 226 20.28 -1.75 -9.52
N PRO A 227 20.63 -1.39 -10.76
CA PRO A 227 21.27 -0.11 -11.02
C PRO A 227 20.24 1.03 -10.86
N PRO A 228 20.62 2.18 -10.27
CA PRO A 228 19.73 3.34 -10.17
C PRO A 228 19.39 3.88 -11.57
N PRO A 229 18.22 4.52 -11.77
CA PRO A 229 17.93 5.22 -13.01
C PRO A 229 18.98 6.30 -13.27
N GLN A 230 19.48 6.37 -14.51
CA GLN A 230 20.64 7.20 -14.89
C GLN A 230 20.55 8.64 -14.38
N ARG A 231 19.39 9.28 -14.52
CA ARG A 231 19.17 10.66 -14.07
C ARG A 231 19.44 10.88 -12.57
N PHE A 232 19.13 9.89 -11.73
CA PHE A 232 19.45 9.97 -10.30
C PHE A 232 20.93 9.69 -10.04
N ALA A 233 21.51 8.72 -10.76
CA ALA A 233 22.94 8.43 -10.68
C ALA A 233 23.79 9.67 -11.00
N ASP A 234 23.45 10.37 -12.08
CA ASP A 234 24.12 11.61 -12.50
C ASP A 234 24.04 12.67 -11.40
N VAL A 235 22.85 12.89 -10.82
CA VAL A 235 22.67 13.88 -9.75
C VAL A 235 23.41 13.50 -8.48
N PHE A 236 23.47 12.21 -8.13
CA PHE A 236 24.25 11.76 -6.97
C PHE A 236 25.73 12.04 -7.18
N GLU A 237 26.29 11.74 -8.35
CA GLU A 237 27.70 11.99 -8.65
C GLU A 237 28.04 13.48 -8.74
N GLU A 238 27.21 14.25 -9.47
CA GLU A 238 27.47 15.67 -9.72
C GLU A 238 27.26 16.54 -8.48
N GLN A 239 26.21 16.29 -7.70
CA GLN A 239 25.78 17.20 -6.64
C GLN A 239 26.00 16.66 -5.22
N TYR A 240 26.05 15.33 -5.06
CA TYR A 240 25.95 14.69 -3.75
C TYR A 240 26.97 13.58 -3.50
N LYS A 241 28.08 13.51 -4.24
CA LYS A 241 29.12 12.46 -4.09
C LYS A 241 29.72 12.38 -2.67
N ASP A 242 29.73 13.51 -1.97
CA ASP A 242 30.22 13.58 -0.59
C ASP A 242 29.16 13.16 0.44
N GLN A 243 27.88 13.15 0.05
CA GLN A 243 26.74 12.80 0.91
C GLN A 243 26.17 11.41 0.62
N VAL A 244 26.31 10.88 -0.60
CA VAL A 244 25.68 9.62 -1.02
C VAL A 244 26.72 8.68 -1.58
N THR A 245 26.67 7.43 -1.13
CA THR A 245 27.37 6.30 -1.74
C THR A 245 26.32 5.30 -2.20
N VAL A 246 26.29 5.02 -3.50
CA VAL A 246 25.36 4.04 -4.09
C VAL A 246 26.07 2.70 -4.24
N LEU A 247 25.45 1.64 -3.70
CA LEU A 247 25.86 0.26 -3.88
C LEU A 247 24.82 -0.43 -4.78
N PRO A 248 25.03 -0.45 -6.11
CA PRO A 248 24.14 -1.14 -7.02
C PRO A 248 24.31 -2.66 -6.92
N HIS A 249 23.30 -3.41 -7.35
CA HIS A 249 23.26 -4.87 -7.26
C HIS A 249 23.41 -5.43 -5.82
N ALA A 250 23.17 -4.60 -4.80
CA ALA A 250 23.27 -4.98 -3.41
C ALA A 250 21.97 -5.62 -2.92
N ARG A 251 21.90 -6.96 -2.97
CA ARG A 251 20.81 -7.73 -2.35
C ARG A 251 21.11 -7.95 -0.87
N ILE A 252 20.12 -7.62 -0.03
CA ILE A 252 20.20 -7.80 1.42
C ILE A 252 19.90 -9.26 1.77
N LYS A 253 20.81 -9.93 2.49
CA LYS A 253 20.62 -11.30 2.99
C LYS A 253 20.04 -11.33 4.38
N SER A 254 20.60 -10.52 5.27
CA SER A 254 20.21 -10.46 6.67
C SER A 254 20.48 -9.08 7.25
N VAL A 255 19.76 -8.76 8.32
CA VAL A 255 19.94 -7.53 9.08
C VAL A 255 19.99 -7.91 10.56
N ASP A 256 20.91 -7.32 11.32
CA ASP A 256 20.87 -7.36 12.78
C ASP A 256 20.57 -5.95 13.32
N PRO A 257 19.32 -5.69 13.77
CA PRO A 257 18.93 -4.38 14.26
C PRO A 257 19.52 -4.06 15.64
N PHE A 258 20.06 -5.03 16.36
CA PHE A 258 20.70 -4.84 17.66
C PHE A 258 22.17 -4.48 17.49
N ALA A 259 22.90 -5.23 16.65
CA ALA A 259 24.29 -4.94 16.31
C ALA A 259 24.44 -3.77 15.31
N LYS A 260 23.32 -3.35 14.69
CA LYS A 260 23.24 -2.35 13.61
C LYS A 260 24.14 -2.72 12.43
N THR A 261 23.99 -3.96 11.99
CA THR A 261 24.71 -4.50 10.84
C THR A 261 23.74 -5.01 9.79
N LEU A 262 24.20 -4.99 8.55
CA LEU A 262 23.48 -5.50 7.40
C LEU A 262 24.46 -6.31 6.55
N SER A 263 24.04 -7.48 6.09
CA SER A 263 24.83 -8.35 5.22
C SER A 263 24.26 -8.36 3.81
N THR A 264 25.14 -8.24 2.83
CA THR A 264 24.79 -8.35 1.40
C THR A 264 25.37 -9.62 0.78
N GLU A 265 25.27 -9.76 -0.53
CA GLU A 265 25.97 -10.81 -1.26
C GLU A 265 27.49 -10.69 -1.23
N PHE A 266 28.02 -9.49 -0.99
CA PHE A 266 29.43 -9.17 -1.16
C PHE A 266 30.12 -8.74 0.15
N ASP A 267 29.44 -7.95 0.97
CA ASP A 267 30.02 -7.34 2.17
C ASP A 267 29.02 -7.22 3.33
N ASP A 268 29.57 -7.08 4.53
CA ASP A 268 28.88 -6.67 5.74
C ASP A 268 29.09 -5.18 6.01
N LEU A 269 28.00 -4.46 6.29
CA LEU A 269 27.99 -3.04 6.56
C LEU A 269 27.50 -2.77 7.98
N ARG A 270 28.16 -1.84 8.67
CA ARG A 270 27.64 -1.25 9.93
C ARG A 270 26.96 0.07 9.62
N PHE A 271 25.99 0.46 10.44
CA PHE A 271 25.32 1.75 10.32
C PHE A 271 25.02 2.35 11.69
N ASP A 272 24.94 3.67 11.77
CA ASP A 272 24.47 4.37 12.96
C ASP A 272 22.94 4.41 13.01
N ASP A 273 22.33 4.59 11.83
CA ASP A 273 20.89 4.55 11.64
C ASP A 273 20.50 4.02 10.25
N ALA A 274 19.23 3.65 10.05
CA ALA A 274 18.77 3.11 8.78
C ALA A 274 17.31 3.44 8.44
N LEU A 275 17.01 3.42 7.15
CA LEU A 275 15.70 3.35 6.52
C LEU A 275 15.59 2.02 5.78
N LEU A 276 15.10 1.01 6.48
CA LEU A 276 15.00 -0.34 5.95
C LEU A 276 13.68 -0.51 5.19
N MET A 277 13.80 -0.90 3.92
CA MET A 277 12.69 -1.11 2.99
C MET A 277 12.65 -2.58 2.57
N PRO A 278 11.98 -3.45 3.35
CA PRO A 278 11.84 -4.85 2.98
C PRO A 278 11.06 -5.01 1.67
N PRO A 279 11.19 -6.18 1.01
CA PRO A 279 10.28 -6.57 -0.06
C PRO A 279 8.82 -6.33 0.33
N GLN A 280 7.99 -5.99 -0.66
CA GLN A 280 6.59 -5.66 -0.43
C GLN A 280 5.68 -6.76 -0.96
N GLN A 281 4.52 -6.90 -0.31
CA GLN A 281 3.46 -7.84 -0.67
C GLN A 281 2.09 -7.16 -0.50
N ALA A 282 1.01 -7.80 -0.93
CA ALA A 282 -0.34 -7.38 -0.62
C ALA A 282 -0.57 -7.30 0.91
N GLY A 283 -1.35 -6.31 1.34
CA GLY A 283 -1.69 -6.12 2.76
C GLY A 283 -2.31 -7.36 3.41
N ASP A 284 -2.15 -7.49 4.73
CA ASP A 284 -2.43 -8.74 5.48
C ASP A 284 -3.84 -9.30 5.29
N LEU A 285 -4.85 -8.44 5.16
CA LEU A 285 -6.23 -8.87 4.92
C LEU A 285 -6.38 -9.68 3.63
N ALA A 286 -5.58 -9.41 2.59
CA ALA A 286 -5.62 -10.21 1.36
C ALA A 286 -5.09 -11.64 1.58
N TRP A 287 -4.06 -11.79 2.44
CA TRP A 287 -3.55 -13.10 2.85
C TRP A 287 -4.56 -13.87 3.68
N GLN A 288 -5.13 -13.21 4.69
CA GLN A 288 -6.09 -13.81 5.61
C GLN A 288 -7.39 -14.24 4.90
N ALA A 289 -7.81 -13.49 3.86
CA ALA A 289 -9.00 -13.79 3.06
C ALA A 289 -8.75 -14.84 1.94
N GLY A 290 -7.54 -15.41 1.86
CA GLY A 290 -7.20 -16.40 0.84
C GLY A 290 -7.25 -15.84 -0.59
N LEU A 291 -6.92 -14.55 -0.77
CA LEU A 291 -6.99 -13.86 -2.06
C LEU A 291 -5.66 -13.86 -2.81
N ILE A 292 -4.60 -14.40 -2.23
CA ILE A 292 -3.25 -14.35 -2.81
C ILE A 292 -3.12 -15.30 -3.98
N GLY A 293 -2.60 -14.76 -5.09
CA GLY A 293 -2.32 -15.51 -6.31
C GLY A 293 -1.29 -16.60 -6.09
N ARG A 294 -1.29 -17.57 -7.01
CA ARG A 294 -0.33 -18.67 -7.03
C ARG A 294 0.36 -18.71 -8.39
N ASP A 295 1.66 -18.96 -8.39
CA ASP A 295 2.42 -19.20 -9.60
C ASP A 295 2.15 -20.60 -10.19
N ALA A 296 2.81 -20.93 -11.30
CA ALA A 296 2.65 -22.22 -11.97
C ALA A 296 3.09 -23.41 -11.10
N GLN A 297 3.89 -23.17 -10.06
CA GLN A 297 4.36 -24.17 -9.09
C GLN A 297 3.48 -24.22 -7.84
N GLY A 298 2.41 -23.42 -7.79
CA GLY A 298 1.48 -23.33 -6.67
C GLY A 298 1.97 -22.47 -5.50
N LYS A 299 3.13 -21.80 -5.61
CA LYS A 299 3.68 -20.94 -4.56
C LYS A 299 2.95 -19.59 -4.57
N PRO A 300 2.70 -18.98 -3.40
CA PRO A 300 2.11 -17.64 -3.33
C PRO A 300 2.94 -16.61 -4.10
N THR A 301 2.28 -15.83 -4.97
CA THR A 301 2.91 -14.72 -5.72
C THR A 301 3.23 -13.53 -4.82
N GLY A 302 2.59 -13.47 -3.65
CA GLY A 302 2.67 -12.36 -2.71
C GLY A 302 1.67 -11.24 -2.96
N TRP A 303 0.85 -11.35 -4.01
CA TRP A 303 -0.11 -10.33 -4.44
C TRP A 303 -1.50 -10.92 -4.60
N ALA A 304 -2.54 -10.10 -4.49
CA ALA A 304 -3.93 -10.56 -4.54
C ALA A 304 -4.37 -10.80 -5.99
N ALA A 305 -4.82 -12.02 -6.30
CA ALA A 305 -5.20 -12.43 -7.65
C ALA A 305 -6.56 -11.85 -8.06
N GLN A 306 -6.52 -10.95 -9.02
CA GLN A 306 -7.67 -10.29 -9.62
C GLN A 306 -7.89 -10.74 -11.07
N ASP A 307 -9.11 -10.62 -11.54
CA ASP A 307 -9.40 -10.53 -12.97
C ASP A 307 -8.73 -9.27 -13.55
N PRO A 308 -7.89 -9.39 -14.59
CA PRO A 308 -7.10 -8.26 -15.09
C PRO A 308 -7.94 -7.17 -15.78
N LEU A 309 -9.16 -7.47 -16.22
CA LEU A 309 -10.07 -6.52 -16.87
C LEU A 309 -11.17 -6.02 -15.91
N HIS A 310 -11.61 -6.87 -14.99
CA HIS A 310 -12.77 -6.60 -14.16
C HIS A 310 -12.47 -6.39 -12.68
N LEU A 311 -11.22 -6.58 -12.24
CA LEU A 311 -10.71 -6.34 -10.88
C LEU A 311 -11.35 -7.18 -9.76
N ASN A 312 -12.39 -7.97 -10.04
CA ASN A 312 -12.92 -8.90 -9.05
C ASN A 312 -11.90 -10.00 -8.74
N ALA A 313 -11.93 -10.51 -7.52
CA ALA A 313 -11.06 -11.57 -7.07
C ALA A 313 -11.29 -12.83 -7.90
N ALA A 314 -10.22 -13.59 -8.13
CA ALA A 314 -10.32 -14.89 -8.78
C ALA A 314 -11.29 -15.80 -8.00
N GLY A 315 -12.34 -16.27 -8.66
CA GLY A 315 -13.35 -17.15 -8.07
C GLY A 315 -14.38 -16.46 -7.16
N ASP A 316 -14.42 -15.12 -7.11
CA ASP A 316 -15.40 -14.38 -6.31
C ASP A 316 -15.73 -13.03 -6.95
N GLU A 317 -16.85 -13.01 -7.67
CA GLU A 317 -17.31 -11.83 -8.41
C GLU A 317 -17.79 -10.68 -7.51
N ARG A 318 -17.89 -10.88 -6.19
CA ARG A 318 -18.40 -9.88 -5.25
C ARG A 318 -17.29 -9.10 -4.55
N VAL A 319 -16.06 -9.59 -4.62
CA VAL A 319 -14.89 -8.98 -3.98
C VAL A 319 -14.02 -8.33 -5.04
N PHE A 320 -13.79 -7.03 -4.97
CA PHE A 320 -12.97 -6.25 -5.90
C PHE A 320 -11.66 -5.86 -5.24
N LEU A 321 -10.56 -5.98 -5.97
CA LEU A 321 -9.20 -5.72 -5.50
C LEU A 321 -8.66 -4.47 -6.20
N VAL A 322 -8.30 -3.43 -5.43
CA VAL A 322 -7.90 -2.13 -6.02
C VAL A 322 -6.65 -1.52 -5.39
N GLY A 323 -5.79 -0.96 -6.23
CA GLY A 323 -4.54 -0.33 -5.81
C GLY A 323 -3.41 -1.33 -5.63
N ASP A 324 -2.51 -1.05 -4.68
CA ASP A 324 -1.20 -1.73 -4.68
C ASP A 324 -1.25 -3.22 -4.35
N LEU A 325 -2.34 -3.75 -3.77
CA LEU A 325 -2.43 -5.17 -3.43
C LEU A 325 -2.50 -6.10 -4.65
N ILE A 326 -2.90 -5.60 -5.82
CA ILE A 326 -3.22 -6.45 -6.97
C ILE A 326 -1.97 -7.12 -7.55
N ASP A 327 -2.18 -8.32 -8.09
CA ASP A 327 -1.19 -9.11 -8.81
C ASP A 327 -1.00 -8.59 -10.25
N ARG A 328 -0.30 -9.36 -11.08
CA ARG A 328 -0.01 -9.05 -12.48
C ARG A 328 -1.28 -8.73 -13.26
N ALA A 329 -1.25 -7.64 -14.01
CA ALA A 329 -2.33 -7.22 -14.90
C ALA A 329 -2.16 -7.77 -16.32
N SER A 330 -0.93 -8.11 -16.73
CA SER A 330 -0.66 -8.64 -18.06
C SER A 330 0.58 -9.52 -18.06
N PRO A 331 0.62 -10.62 -18.84
CA PRO A 331 1.86 -11.36 -19.05
C PRO A 331 2.94 -10.54 -19.78
N LEU A 332 2.56 -9.45 -20.47
CA LEU A 332 3.49 -8.66 -21.28
C LEU A 332 4.34 -7.68 -20.47
N PHE A 333 3.74 -7.01 -19.48
CA PHE A 333 4.43 -6.02 -18.64
C PHE A 333 4.40 -6.35 -17.15
N GLY A 334 3.70 -7.42 -16.75
CA GLY A 334 3.56 -7.83 -15.36
C GLY A 334 2.56 -6.97 -14.60
N HIS A 335 3.05 -6.19 -13.64
CA HIS A 335 2.20 -5.42 -12.73
C HIS A 335 1.95 -4.01 -13.27
N TYR A 336 0.77 -3.47 -12.99
CA TYR A 336 0.61 -2.03 -13.04
C TYR A 336 1.56 -1.34 -12.04
N PRO A 337 2.03 -0.11 -12.33
CA PRO A 337 2.80 0.67 -11.38
C PRO A 337 1.96 0.92 -10.13
N LYS A 338 2.47 0.52 -8.97
CA LYS A 338 1.80 0.65 -7.67
C LYS A 338 1.83 2.10 -7.19
N SER A 339 0.95 2.94 -7.74
CA SER A 339 0.91 4.41 -7.56
C SER A 339 -0.45 4.89 -7.06
N GLY A 340 -0.47 6.07 -6.42
CA GLY A 340 -1.72 6.68 -5.93
C GLY A 340 -2.70 7.00 -7.05
N HIS A 341 -2.23 7.52 -8.19
CA HIS A 341 -3.09 7.82 -9.34
C HIS A 341 -3.76 6.56 -9.88
N LEU A 342 -2.95 5.51 -10.11
CA LEU A 342 -3.46 4.25 -10.64
C LEU A 342 -4.43 3.60 -9.65
N ALA A 343 -4.12 3.61 -8.35
CA ALA A 343 -5.04 3.11 -7.32
C ALA A 343 -6.39 3.83 -7.35
N ALA A 344 -6.40 5.16 -7.48
CA ALA A 344 -7.65 5.92 -7.60
C ALA A 344 -8.45 5.56 -8.87
N ARG A 345 -7.76 5.36 -10.01
CA ARG A 345 -8.42 4.92 -11.26
C ARG A 345 -9.00 3.51 -11.14
N LEU A 346 -8.28 2.58 -10.52
CA LEU A 346 -8.78 1.23 -10.21
C LEU A 346 -10.00 1.28 -9.28
N GLY A 347 -9.99 2.14 -8.26
CA GLY A 347 -11.14 2.37 -7.38
C GLY A 347 -12.38 2.83 -8.14
N ARG A 348 -12.22 3.75 -9.10
CA ARG A 348 -13.30 4.21 -9.97
C ARG A 348 -13.84 3.07 -10.85
N ILE A 349 -12.96 2.28 -11.47
CA ILE A 349 -13.35 1.14 -12.31
C ILE A 349 -14.13 0.11 -11.49
N ALA A 350 -13.66 -0.26 -10.28
CA ALA A 350 -14.38 -1.17 -9.40
C ALA A 350 -15.77 -0.64 -9.02
N ALA A 351 -15.90 0.68 -8.80
CA ALA A 351 -17.20 1.30 -8.56
C ALA A 351 -18.15 1.19 -9.77
N GLN A 352 -17.65 1.36 -11.00
CA GLN A 352 -18.43 1.20 -12.23
C GLN A 352 -18.87 -0.24 -12.44
N GLU A 353 -17.97 -1.20 -12.22
CA GLU A 353 -18.24 -2.64 -12.23
C GLU A 353 -19.36 -3.01 -11.26
N ILE A 354 -19.21 -2.64 -9.99
CA ILE A 354 -20.21 -2.92 -8.95
C ILE A 354 -21.54 -2.24 -9.29
N ALA A 355 -21.53 -0.98 -9.74
CA ALA A 355 -22.76 -0.26 -10.08
C ALA A 355 -23.53 -0.97 -11.21
N ALA A 356 -22.85 -1.33 -12.31
CA ALA A 356 -23.48 -2.07 -13.41
C ALA A 356 -24.03 -3.43 -12.96
N ARG A 357 -23.20 -4.24 -12.28
CA ARG A 357 -23.60 -5.57 -11.81
C ARG A 357 -24.72 -5.51 -10.78
N SER A 358 -24.75 -4.49 -9.93
CA SER A 358 -25.84 -4.30 -8.97
C SER A 358 -27.19 -4.12 -9.67
N ARG A 359 -27.22 -3.54 -10.87
CA ARG A 359 -28.45 -3.39 -11.67
C ARG A 359 -28.69 -4.55 -12.65
N GLY A 360 -27.90 -5.62 -12.57
CA GLY A 360 -27.96 -6.73 -13.51
C GLY A 360 -27.49 -6.36 -14.93
N GLN A 361 -26.66 -5.33 -15.06
CA GLN A 361 -26.10 -4.88 -16.34
C GLN A 361 -24.70 -5.43 -16.52
N ALA A 362 -24.31 -5.65 -17.78
CA ALA A 362 -22.93 -5.96 -18.12
C ALA A 362 -22.06 -4.70 -17.91
N PRO A 363 -20.92 -4.81 -17.21
CA PRO A 363 -20.00 -3.70 -17.02
C PRO A 363 -19.26 -3.37 -18.32
N GLU A 364 -18.94 -2.10 -18.52
CA GLU A 364 -18.02 -1.67 -19.58
C GLU A 364 -16.58 -2.02 -19.19
N THR A 365 -15.83 -2.62 -20.12
CA THR A 365 -14.40 -2.87 -19.89
C THR A 365 -13.61 -1.57 -19.96
N LEU A 366 -13.04 -1.17 -18.83
CA LEU A 366 -12.25 0.05 -18.69
C LEU A 366 -10.84 -0.28 -18.25
N LEU A 367 -9.86 0.47 -18.76
CA LEU A 367 -8.47 0.36 -18.36
C LEU A 367 -8.06 1.61 -17.56
N PRO A 368 -7.20 1.46 -16.54
CA PRO A 368 -6.73 2.60 -15.77
C PRO A 368 -5.73 3.42 -16.60
N GLU A 369 -5.27 4.53 -16.02
CA GLU A 369 -4.09 5.26 -16.48
C GLU A 369 -3.25 5.66 -15.26
N SER A 370 -1.97 5.96 -15.47
CA SER A 370 -1.09 6.43 -14.40
C SER A 370 -0.33 7.67 -14.84
N SER A 371 -0.13 8.57 -13.88
CA SER A 371 0.73 9.75 -14.01
C SER A 371 1.49 9.87 -12.70
N CYS A 372 2.81 9.81 -12.78
CA CYS A 372 3.70 9.93 -11.62
C CYS A 372 4.61 11.14 -11.83
N PHE A 373 4.56 12.09 -10.91
CA PHE A 373 5.52 13.19 -10.84
C PHE A 373 6.64 12.81 -9.88
N VAL A 374 7.88 13.09 -10.29
CA VAL A 374 9.09 12.73 -9.57
C VAL A 374 10.01 13.94 -9.55
N THR A 375 10.46 14.36 -8.37
CA THR A 375 11.53 15.35 -8.25
C THR A 375 12.87 14.68 -8.56
N THR A 376 13.55 15.12 -9.61
CA THR A 376 14.82 14.52 -10.05
C THR A 376 16.02 15.36 -9.64
N ARG A 377 15.81 16.64 -9.33
CA ARG A 377 16.81 17.55 -8.75
C ARG A 377 16.10 18.57 -7.87
N LEU A 378 16.67 18.88 -6.70
CA LEU A 378 16.08 19.88 -5.77
C LEU A 378 16.60 21.30 -6.02
N SER A 379 17.82 21.45 -6.55
CA SER A 379 18.41 22.77 -6.82
C SER A 379 19.42 22.71 -8.00
N PRO A 380 19.17 23.43 -9.11
CA PRO A 380 17.85 23.97 -9.49
C PRO A 380 16.81 22.85 -9.54
N GLN A 381 15.54 23.18 -9.36
CA GLN A 381 14.49 22.17 -9.33
C GLN A 381 14.32 21.56 -10.73
N GLU A 382 14.30 20.23 -10.80
CA GLU A 382 13.95 19.49 -12.01
C GLU A 382 12.95 18.39 -11.64
N SER A 383 12.06 18.07 -12.57
CA SER A 383 11.10 17.00 -12.38
C SER A 383 10.96 16.12 -13.61
N LEU A 384 10.39 14.95 -13.40
CA LEU A 384 10.01 14.01 -14.44
C LEU A 384 8.56 13.62 -14.24
N ARG A 385 7.76 13.70 -15.31
CA ARG A 385 6.43 13.11 -15.35
C ARG A 385 6.48 11.80 -16.14
N ILE A 386 6.06 10.71 -15.49
CA ILE A 386 5.93 9.39 -16.09
C ILE A 386 4.45 9.10 -16.31
N GLY A 387 4.00 9.20 -17.56
CA GLY A 387 2.66 8.84 -17.99
C GLY A 387 2.61 7.39 -18.48
N THR A 388 1.60 6.63 -18.08
CA THR A 388 1.39 5.27 -18.56
C THR A 388 -0.07 5.06 -18.97
N HIS A 389 -0.23 4.60 -20.21
CA HIS A 389 -1.53 4.32 -20.83
C HIS A 389 -1.60 2.85 -21.23
N TYR A 390 -2.82 2.33 -21.29
CA TYR A 390 -3.08 0.94 -21.62
C TYR A 390 -4.16 0.82 -22.67
N ARG A 391 -4.08 -0.23 -23.48
CA ARG A 391 -5.12 -0.62 -24.43
C ARG A 391 -5.23 -2.13 -24.48
N ILE A 392 -6.37 -2.60 -24.97
CA ILE A 392 -6.60 -4.03 -25.24
C ILE A 392 -6.13 -4.30 -26.68
N ARG A 393 -5.27 -5.31 -26.86
CA ARG A 393 -4.89 -5.82 -28.18
C ARG A 393 -5.99 -6.76 -28.70
N GLY A 394 -6.04 -7.01 -30.02
CA GLY A 394 -7.11 -7.83 -30.63
C GLY A 394 -7.24 -9.26 -30.09
N ASP A 395 -6.27 -9.77 -29.35
CA ASP A 395 -6.30 -11.06 -28.65
C ASP A 395 -6.69 -10.96 -27.17
N GLY A 396 -7.18 -9.81 -26.71
CA GLY A 396 -7.60 -9.57 -25.34
C GLY A 396 -6.49 -9.20 -24.36
N MET A 397 -5.21 -9.21 -24.79
CA MET A 397 -4.10 -8.85 -23.91
C MET A 397 -4.03 -7.34 -23.65
N ILE A 398 -3.79 -6.96 -22.41
CA ILE A 398 -3.51 -5.57 -22.04
C ILE A 398 -2.06 -5.26 -22.40
N VAL A 399 -1.85 -4.20 -23.19
CA VAL A 399 -0.52 -3.68 -23.53
C VAL A 399 -0.31 -2.31 -22.87
N GLN A 400 0.93 -2.02 -22.52
CA GLN A 400 1.34 -0.80 -21.83
C GLN A 400 2.17 0.09 -22.76
N THR A 401 1.91 1.40 -22.71
CA THR A 401 2.78 2.43 -23.28
C THR A 401 3.16 3.41 -22.19
N THR A 402 4.46 3.64 -22.00
CA THR A 402 4.98 4.60 -21.02
C THR A 402 5.71 5.74 -21.73
N LYS A 403 5.42 6.98 -21.30
CA LYS A 403 6.09 8.19 -21.76
C LYS A 403 6.71 8.90 -20.56
N GLN A 404 7.93 9.39 -20.75
CA GLN A 404 8.65 10.19 -19.76
C GLN A 404 8.85 11.60 -20.31
N ASP A 405 8.31 12.59 -19.60
CA ASP A 405 8.43 14.01 -19.94
C ASP A 405 9.31 14.67 -18.86
N ALA A 406 10.53 15.05 -19.22
CA ALA A 406 11.44 15.77 -18.32
C ALA A 406 11.14 17.26 -18.35
N ASP A 407 11.11 17.87 -17.17
CA ASP A 407 10.92 19.30 -16.98
C ASP A 407 12.08 19.86 -16.17
N PHE A 408 12.90 20.69 -16.82
CA PHE A 408 14.07 21.32 -16.23
C PHE A 408 13.76 22.65 -15.53
N ASN A 409 12.50 23.09 -15.57
CA ASN A 409 12.04 24.30 -14.89
C ASN A 409 10.57 24.15 -14.44
N PRO A 410 10.28 23.19 -13.54
CA PRO A 410 8.92 22.93 -13.08
C PRO A 410 8.36 24.13 -12.32
N ARG A 411 7.08 24.42 -12.54
CA ARG A 411 6.35 25.57 -12.00
C ARG A 411 5.25 25.17 -11.00
N GLY A 412 5.26 23.92 -10.54
CA GLY A 412 4.33 23.39 -9.54
C GLY A 412 3.27 22.46 -10.12
N GLU A 413 3.47 21.94 -11.34
CA GLU A 413 2.57 21.02 -12.03
C GLU A 413 2.25 19.76 -11.19
N ASP A 414 3.19 19.30 -10.35
CA ASP A 414 3.00 18.18 -9.45
C ASP A 414 2.09 18.51 -8.25
N VAL A 415 2.20 19.73 -7.73
CA VAL A 415 1.32 20.25 -6.68
C VAL A 415 -0.08 20.48 -7.23
N ASP A 416 -0.21 21.04 -8.44
CA ASP A 416 -1.51 21.25 -9.09
C ASP A 416 -2.19 19.93 -9.44
N TRP A 417 -1.43 18.95 -9.93
CA TRP A 417 -1.92 17.59 -10.10
C TRP A 417 -2.43 17.00 -8.78
N ALA A 418 -1.67 17.12 -7.69
CA ALA A 418 -2.07 16.60 -6.39
C ALA A 418 -3.34 17.29 -5.87
N LYS A 419 -3.44 18.62 -5.97
CA LYS A 419 -4.64 19.38 -5.61
C LYS A 419 -5.88 18.93 -6.40
N GLY A 420 -5.73 18.69 -7.71
CA GLY A 420 -6.81 18.15 -8.54
C GLY A 420 -7.26 16.78 -8.07
N MET A 421 -6.31 15.91 -7.75
CA MET A 421 -6.60 14.59 -7.18
C MET A 421 -7.26 14.68 -5.79
N PHE A 422 -6.85 15.61 -4.94
CA PHE A 422 -7.47 15.82 -3.62
C PHE A 422 -8.90 16.38 -3.74
N ALA A 423 -9.14 17.34 -4.64
CA ALA A 423 -10.50 17.80 -4.93
C ALA A 423 -11.39 16.66 -5.46
N GLU A 424 -10.82 15.74 -6.24
CA GLU A 424 -11.52 14.53 -6.68
C GLU A 424 -11.86 13.58 -5.52
N LEU A 425 -11.09 13.55 -4.43
CA LEU A 425 -11.31 12.57 -3.36
C LEU A 425 -11.98 13.13 -2.11
N PHE A 426 -11.92 14.44 -1.87
CA PHE A 426 -12.31 15.05 -0.59
C PHE A 426 -13.38 16.13 -0.67
N GLY A 427 -13.67 16.68 -1.86
CA GLY A 427 -14.70 17.70 -2.08
C GLY A 427 -14.10 19.01 -2.53
#